data_AF-A0A8T5I1F6-F1
#
_entry.id   AF-A0A8T5I1F6-F1
#
_cell.length_a   1.000
_cell.length_b   1.000
_cell.length_c   1.000
_cell.angle_alpha   90.00
_cell.angle_beta   90.00
_cell.angle_gamma   90.00
#
_symmetry.space_group_name_H-M   'P 1'
#
loop_
_entity.id
_entity.type
_entity.pdbx_description
1 polymer ?
#
loop_
_entity_poly.entity_id
_entity_poly.type
_entity_poly.pdbx_seq_one_letter_code
_entity_poly.pdbx_strand_id
1 'polypeptide(L)'
;MNSRNYKYALLLVAAVSITATGAMSQAFAQSVDDGMDGYVAGTSGIYTGNPNECWYDDGEGGMLPCLIDTGDTAWMLTATSLVLFMSPGVGFFYGGLARSKNIVNVLGMTLIVMGLMSVQWVLWGYSLAFGGIDSEANMFMGNLDYVGFNMVSAWAPLGEVGPCADTWSNAYQMNEMKDGDYCSQGWPGTVPHQLFAMFQATFAIITPVLIIGGLIDRIKFSALMIFVLLWGTFVY
;
A
#
# COMPACT_ATOMS: atom_id res chain seq x y z
N MET A 1 14.08 -34.20 7.18
CA MET A 1 13.30 -32.98 7.49
C MET A 1 11.85 -33.26 7.13
N ASN A 2 10.91 -33.06 8.07
CA ASN A 2 9.58 -33.69 8.05
C ASN A 2 8.62 -32.99 7.06
N SER A 3 7.96 -33.76 6.19
CA SER A 3 7.26 -33.27 5.00
C SER A 3 5.95 -32.53 5.26
N ARG A 4 5.50 -32.49 6.51
CA ARG A 4 4.24 -31.86 6.91
C ARG A 4 4.35 -30.34 7.01
N ASN A 5 5.50 -29.84 7.48
CA ASN A 5 5.65 -28.41 7.81
C ASN A 5 5.74 -27.52 6.56
N TYR A 6 6.30 -28.01 5.45
CA TYR A 6 6.32 -27.25 4.19
C TYR A 6 4.92 -27.17 3.55
N LYS A 7 4.07 -28.19 3.73
CA LYS A 7 2.70 -28.18 3.18
C LYS A 7 1.84 -27.12 3.86
N TYR A 8 1.97 -26.97 5.19
CA TYR A 8 1.29 -25.91 5.91
C TYR A 8 1.82 -24.53 5.55
N ALA A 9 3.13 -24.35 5.39
CA ALA A 9 3.71 -23.09 4.94
C ALA A 9 3.25 -22.71 3.52
N LEU A 10 3.20 -23.68 2.60
CA LEU A 10 2.74 -23.46 1.23
C LEU A 10 1.23 -23.16 1.16
N LEU A 11 0.43 -23.84 1.98
CA LEU A 11 -1.01 -23.57 2.10
C LEU A 11 -1.27 -22.19 2.73
N LEU A 12 -0.46 -21.77 3.70
CA LEU A 12 -0.52 -20.42 4.26
C LEU A 12 -0.17 -19.37 3.20
N VAL A 13 0.87 -19.59 2.40
CA VAL A 13 1.24 -18.67 1.29
C VAL A 13 0.15 -18.62 0.23
N ALA A 14 -0.44 -19.76 -0.15
CA ALA A 14 -1.54 -19.81 -1.10
C ALA A 14 -2.79 -19.10 -0.56
N ALA A 15 -3.15 -19.34 0.70
CA ALA A 15 -4.25 -18.64 1.35
C ALA A 15 -3.98 -17.13 1.43
N VAL A 16 -2.78 -16.72 1.84
CA VAL A 16 -2.39 -15.31 1.98
C VAL A 16 -2.33 -14.58 0.64
N SER A 17 -1.84 -15.23 -0.42
CA SER A 17 -1.80 -14.64 -1.77
C SER A 17 -3.17 -14.56 -2.43
N ILE A 18 -4.06 -15.53 -2.17
CA ILE A 18 -5.46 -15.49 -2.60
C ILE A 18 -6.24 -14.44 -1.82
N THR A 19 -6.02 -14.29 -0.51
CA THR A 19 -6.65 -13.20 0.26
C THR A 19 -6.06 -11.85 -0.10
N ALA A 20 -4.76 -11.73 -0.42
CA ALA A 20 -4.19 -10.46 -0.87
C ALA A 20 -4.74 -10.06 -2.24
N THR A 21 -4.86 -10.99 -3.21
CA THR A 21 -5.39 -10.67 -4.55
C THR A 21 -6.91 -10.52 -4.55
N GLY A 22 -7.62 -11.33 -3.77
CA GLY A 22 -9.08 -11.35 -3.68
C GLY A 22 -9.67 -10.30 -2.74
N ALA A 23 -8.98 -9.97 -1.64
CA ALA A 23 -9.36 -8.80 -0.84
C ALA A 23 -9.06 -7.53 -1.63
N MET A 24 -7.99 -7.43 -2.42
CA MET A 24 -7.70 -6.16 -3.12
C MET A 24 -8.63 -5.85 -4.31
N SER A 25 -9.38 -6.81 -4.85
CA SER A 25 -10.42 -6.51 -5.85
C SER A 25 -11.79 -6.22 -5.25
N GLN A 26 -11.97 -6.44 -3.93
CA GLN A 26 -13.25 -6.38 -3.21
C GLN A 26 -13.09 -5.84 -1.76
N ALA A 27 -12.02 -5.10 -1.44
CA ALA A 27 -11.69 -4.75 -0.05
C ALA A 27 -12.75 -3.80 0.50
N PHE A 28 -13.70 -4.39 1.23
CA PHE A 28 -14.48 -3.84 2.34
C PHE A 28 -14.94 -2.38 2.23
N ALA A 29 -15.46 -1.96 1.09
CA ALA A 29 -16.46 -0.90 1.06
C ALA A 29 -17.84 -1.55 1.29
N GLN A 30 -18.10 -2.06 2.51
CA GLN A 30 -19.48 -2.33 2.90
C GLN A 30 -20.11 -0.96 3.19
N SER A 31 -20.92 -0.47 2.26
CA SER A 31 -21.69 0.77 2.43
C SER A 31 -22.62 0.63 3.62
N VAL A 32 -22.46 1.46 4.65
CA VAL A 32 -23.38 1.53 5.77
C VAL A 32 -23.81 2.98 5.96
N ASP A 33 -25.10 3.22 5.76
CA ASP A 33 -25.77 4.53 5.94
C ASP A 33 -25.91 4.92 7.44
N ASP A 34 -25.16 4.28 8.35
CA ASP A 34 -25.31 4.43 9.80
C ASP A 34 -24.28 5.36 10.46
N GLY A 35 -23.34 5.91 9.68
CA GLY A 35 -22.37 6.90 10.16
C GLY A 35 -21.34 6.39 11.18
N MET A 36 -21.24 5.06 11.36
CA MET A 36 -20.22 4.45 12.22
C MET A 36 -18.98 3.99 11.47
N ASP A 37 -19.06 3.81 10.15
CA ASP A 37 -17.95 3.49 9.26
C ASP A 37 -17.71 4.72 8.37
N GLY A 38 -16.47 5.21 8.25
CA GLY A 38 -16.15 6.51 7.64
C GLY A 38 -16.59 6.73 6.19
N TYR A 39 -17.19 5.73 5.53
CA TYR A 39 -17.61 5.76 4.14
C TYR A 39 -19.08 6.16 3.96
N VAL A 40 -19.35 7.30 3.33
CA VAL A 40 -20.69 7.84 3.03
C VAL A 40 -20.92 7.89 1.51
N ALA A 41 -22.14 7.62 1.05
CA ALA A 41 -22.49 7.77 -0.36
C ALA A 41 -22.53 9.25 -0.78
N GLY A 42 -21.64 9.64 -1.70
CA GLY A 42 -21.66 10.94 -2.37
C GLY A 42 -22.33 10.85 -3.75
N THR A 43 -22.66 12.00 -4.32
CA THR A 43 -23.32 12.12 -5.64
C THR A 43 -22.48 11.52 -6.79
N SER A 44 -21.15 11.38 -6.62
CA SER A 44 -20.22 10.85 -7.63
C SER A 44 -19.21 9.82 -7.12
N GLY A 45 -19.32 9.35 -5.87
CA GLY A 45 -18.33 8.44 -5.26
C GLY A 45 -18.63 8.06 -3.82
N ILE A 46 -17.74 7.31 -3.17
CA ILE A 46 -17.83 6.97 -1.75
C ILE A 46 -16.90 7.91 -0.97
N TYR A 47 -17.47 8.88 -0.26
CA TYR A 47 -16.74 9.82 0.59
C TYR A 47 -16.20 9.10 1.83
N THR A 48 -14.90 9.18 2.11
CA THR A 48 -14.25 8.42 3.19
C THR A 48 -14.23 9.10 4.56
N GLY A 49 -14.66 10.36 4.65
CA GLY A 49 -14.53 11.15 5.88
C GLY A 49 -13.08 11.47 6.25
N ASN A 50 -12.09 11.07 5.43
CA ASN A 50 -10.69 11.28 5.72
C ASN A 50 -10.30 12.74 5.43
N PRO A 51 -9.81 13.51 6.44
CA PRO A 51 -9.39 14.90 6.23
C PRO A 51 -8.15 15.04 5.33
N ASN A 52 -7.37 13.97 5.14
CA ASN A 52 -6.16 13.98 4.31
C ASN A 52 -6.43 13.63 2.84
N GLU A 53 -7.65 13.18 2.52
CA GLU A 53 -8.06 12.96 1.13
C GLU A 53 -8.70 14.22 0.54
N CYS A 54 -8.46 14.44 -0.74
CA CYS A 54 -8.95 15.61 -1.46
C CYS A 54 -10.39 15.37 -1.91
N TRP A 55 -11.32 15.95 -1.15
CA TRP A 55 -12.75 15.98 -1.43
C TRP A 55 -13.25 17.42 -1.38
N TYR A 56 -14.07 17.82 -2.34
CA TYR A 56 -14.68 19.15 -2.38
C TYR A 56 -16.22 19.06 -2.40
N ASP A 57 -16.86 20.08 -1.85
CA ASP A 57 -18.32 20.23 -1.84
C ASP A 57 -18.78 20.86 -3.16
N ASP A 58 -19.75 20.24 -3.83
CA ASP A 58 -20.35 20.74 -5.07
C ASP A 58 -21.29 21.94 -4.87
N GLY A 59 -21.60 22.30 -3.62
CA GLY A 59 -22.52 23.37 -3.27
C GLY A 59 -23.99 22.94 -3.31
N GLU A 60 -24.28 21.70 -3.70
CA GLU A 60 -25.60 21.05 -3.67
C GLU A 60 -25.70 20.05 -2.49
N GLY A 61 -24.67 19.99 -1.64
CA GLY A 61 -24.59 19.11 -0.47
C GLY A 61 -23.96 17.76 -0.77
N GLY A 62 -23.35 17.58 -1.94
CA GLY A 62 -22.60 16.40 -2.35
C GLY A 62 -21.09 16.58 -2.21
N MET A 63 -20.41 15.53 -1.73
CA MET A 63 -18.94 15.48 -1.72
C MET A 63 -18.44 14.81 -3.00
N LEU A 64 -17.65 15.52 -3.79
CA LEU A 64 -17.01 15.02 -5.02
C LEU A 64 -15.50 14.86 -4.79
N PRO A 65 -14.86 13.81 -5.34
CA PRO A 65 -13.42 13.65 -5.23
C PRO A 65 -12.70 14.65 -6.14
N CYS A 66 -11.51 15.09 -5.73
CA CYS A 66 -10.63 15.86 -6.61
C CYS A 66 -10.20 15.05 -7.84
N LEU A 67 -9.86 15.76 -8.91
CA LEU A 67 -9.50 15.15 -10.18
C LEU A 67 -8.27 14.24 -10.06
N ILE A 68 -8.40 13.03 -10.61
CA ILE A 68 -7.32 12.05 -10.77
C ILE A 68 -6.83 12.07 -12.22
N ASP A 69 -5.52 12.16 -12.41
CA ASP A 69 -4.92 12.07 -13.74
C ASP A 69 -4.73 10.60 -14.14
N THR A 70 -5.27 10.22 -15.30
CA THR A 70 -5.21 8.85 -15.82
C THR A 70 -3.80 8.45 -16.24
N GLY A 71 -2.99 9.40 -16.71
CA GLY A 71 -1.58 9.21 -17.06
C GLY A 71 -0.71 8.94 -15.84
N ASP A 72 -0.90 9.71 -14.77
CA ASP A 72 -0.18 9.50 -13.50
C ASP A 72 -0.59 8.16 -12.87
N THR A 73 -1.88 7.84 -12.91
CA THR A 73 -2.38 6.53 -12.46
C THR A 73 -1.77 5.38 -13.26
N ALA A 74 -1.72 5.48 -14.59
CA ALA A 74 -1.12 4.46 -15.45
C ALA A 74 0.38 4.29 -15.19
N TRP A 75 1.11 5.40 -15.00
CA TRP A 75 2.52 5.38 -14.65
C TRP A 75 2.75 4.73 -13.29
N MET A 76 1.95 5.09 -12.27
CA MET A 76 2.07 4.55 -10.93
C MET A 76 1.77 3.05 -10.88
N LEU A 77 0.78 2.55 -11.63
CA LEU A 77 0.52 1.11 -11.77
C LEU A 77 1.70 0.37 -12.42
N THR A 78 2.28 0.97 -13.45
CA THR A 78 3.46 0.43 -14.14
C THR A 78 4.67 0.40 -13.21
N ALA A 79 4.94 1.51 -12.52
CA ALA A 79 6.03 1.62 -11.55
C ALA A 79 5.87 0.63 -10.40
N THR A 80 4.67 0.50 -9.83
CA THR A 80 4.35 -0.48 -8.77
C THR A 80 4.66 -1.90 -9.24
N SER A 81 4.28 -2.26 -10.46
CA SER A 81 4.55 -3.58 -11.04
C SER A 81 6.06 -3.83 -11.21
N LEU A 82 6.81 -2.82 -11.67
CA LEU A 82 8.27 -2.91 -11.83
C LEU A 82 8.99 -3.09 -10.49
N VAL A 83 8.61 -2.31 -9.46
CA VAL A 83 9.21 -2.41 -8.12
C VAL A 83 8.86 -3.74 -7.47
N LEU A 84 7.61 -4.20 -7.60
CA LEU A 84 7.22 -5.51 -7.09
C LEU A 84 8.07 -6.64 -7.69
N PHE A 85 8.42 -6.55 -8.98
CA PHE A 85 9.27 -7.52 -9.67
C PHE A 85 10.72 -7.56 -9.14
N MET A 86 11.19 -6.50 -8.47
CA MET A 86 12.50 -6.51 -7.81
C MET A 86 12.56 -7.53 -6.67
N SER A 87 11.46 -7.76 -5.94
CA SER A 87 11.42 -8.68 -4.80
C SER A 87 11.79 -10.13 -5.15
N PRO A 88 11.17 -10.78 -6.17
CA PRO A 88 11.63 -12.08 -6.64
C PRO A 88 13.00 -12.00 -7.32
N GLY A 89 13.32 -10.89 -8.01
CA GLY A 89 14.65 -10.67 -8.62
C GLY A 89 15.78 -10.72 -7.59
N VAL A 90 15.60 -10.07 -6.45
CA VAL A 90 16.51 -10.09 -5.31
C VAL A 90 16.56 -11.49 -4.68
N GLY A 91 15.44 -12.19 -4.59
CA GLY A 91 15.40 -13.60 -4.17
C GLY A 91 16.26 -14.51 -5.05
N PHE A 92 16.21 -14.36 -6.37
CA PHE A 92 17.06 -15.09 -7.30
C PHE A 92 18.53 -14.67 -7.21
N PHE A 93 18.79 -13.36 -7.08
CA PHE A 93 20.14 -12.84 -6.90
C PHE A 93 20.83 -13.47 -5.69
N TYR A 94 20.18 -13.43 -4.52
CA TYR A 94 20.73 -14.05 -3.32
C TYR A 94 20.69 -15.59 -3.36
N GLY A 95 19.71 -16.18 -4.03
CA GLY A 95 19.66 -17.61 -4.29
C GLY A 95 20.85 -18.11 -5.12
N GLY A 96 21.34 -17.30 -6.05
CA GLY A 96 22.53 -17.58 -6.86
C GLY A 96 23.85 -17.40 -6.11
N LEU A 97 23.90 -16.48 -5.14
CA LEU A 97 25.05 -16.32 -4.23
C LEU A 97 25.08 -17.40 -3.14
N ALA A 98 23.91 -17.92 -2.77
CA ALA A 98 23.77 -18.97 -1.77
C ALA A 98 24.31 -20.31 -2.30
N ARG A 99 24.65 -21.21 -1.36
CA ARG A 99 25.05 -22.56 -1.73
C ARG A 99 23.90 -23.27 -2.45
N SER A 100 24.19 -23.97 -3.55
CA SER A 100 23.20 -24.66 -4.39
C SER A 100 22.22 -25.57 -3.63
N LYS A 101 22.64 -26.15 -2.50
CA LYS A 101 21.79 -26.99 -1.64
C LYS A 101 20.69 -26.21 -0.90
N ASN A 102 20.81 -24.89 -0.78
CA ASN A 102 19.95 -24.02 0.03
C ASN A 102 19.10 -23.05 -0.81
N ILE A 103 19.25 -23.03 -2.14
CA ILE A 103 18.54 -22.11 -3.04
C ILE A 103 17.02 -22.18 -2.90
N VAL A 104 16.46 -23.37 -2.80
CA VAL A 104 15.00 -23.57 -2.65
C VAL A 104 14.51 -22.99 -1.33
N ASN A 105 15.31 -23.11 -0.27
CA ASN A 105 14.97 -22.54 1.02
C ASN A 105 15.01 -21.01 0.98
N VAL A 106 16.01 -20.42 0.31
CA VAL A 106 16.11 -18.96 0.13
C VAL A 106 14.91 -18.42 -0.64
N LEU A 107 14.60 -19.00 -1.80
CA LEU A 107 13.46 -18.59 -2.61
C LEU A 107 12.13 -18.75 -1.87
N GLY A 108 11.96 -19.85 -1.13
CA GLY A 108 10.77 -20.07 -0.29
C GLY A 108 10.63 -19.03 0.81
N MET A 109 11.73 -18.68 1.50
CA MET A 109 11.72 -17.64 2.54
C MET A 109 11.38 -16.26 1.96
N THR A 110 11.93 -15.90 0.79
CA THR A 110 11.61 -14.64 0.11
C THR A 110 10.12 -14.53 -0.20
N LEU A 111 9.51 -15.56 -0.80
CA LEU A 111 8.07 -15.54 -1.12
C LEU A 111 7.18 -15.47 0.12
N ILE A 112 7.56 -16.16 1.20
CA ILE A 112 6.80 -16.09 2.46
C ILE A 112 6.90 -14.70 3.08
N VAL A 113 8.08 -14.09 3.09
CA VAL A 113 8.27 -12.74 3.62
C VAL A 113 7.53 -11.70 2.79
N MET A 114 7.47 -11.85 1.46
CA MET A 114 6.65 -10.99 0.61
C MET A 114 5.17 -11.02 1.03
N GLY A 115 4.61 -12.22 1.25
CA GLY A 115 3.22 -12.35 1.71
C GLY A 115 3.00 -11.88 3.14
N LEU A 116 3.99 -12.06 4.03
CA LEU A 116 3.91 -11.58 5.40
C LEU A 116 3.88 -10.05 5.47
N MET A 117 4.76 -9.39 4.73
CA MET A 117 4.82 -7.94 4.65
C MET A 117 3.59 -7.34 3.99
N SER A 118 3.04 -7.98 2.94
CA SER A 118 1.82 -7.47 2.31
C SER A 118 0.64 -7.47 3.29
N VAL A 119 0.50 -8.51 4.11
CA VAL A 119 -0.54 -8.56 5.15
C VAL A 119 -0.27 -7.53 6.26
N GLN A 120 0.95 -7.47 6.77
CA GLN A 120 1.31 -6.52 7.82
C GLN A 120 1.10 -5.06 7.37
N TRP A 121 1.42 -4.75 6.11
CA TRP A 121 1.21 -3.44 5.52
C TRP A 121 -0.26 -3.01 5.53
N VAL A 122 -1.15 -3.90 5.08
CA VAL A 122 -2.60 -3.64 5.06
C VAL A 122 -3.18 -3.55 6.47
N LEU A 123 -2.74 -4.40 7.39
CA LEU A 123 -3.29 -4.42 8.74
C LEU A 123 -2.93 -3.16 9.54
N TRP A 124 -1.66 -2.75 9.57
CA TRP A 124 -1.26 -1.56 10.32
C TRP A 124 -0.04 -0.83 9.75
N GLY A 125 0.79 -1.47 8.92
CA GLY A 125 2.04 -0.86 8.44
C GLY A 125 1.82 0.44 7.68
N TYR A 126 0.81 0.50 6.81
CA TYR A 126 0.47 1.72 6.08
C TYR A 126 0.05 2.86 7.03
N SER A 127 -0.79 2.56 8.01
CA SER A 127 -1.27 3.54 8.99
C SER A 127 -0.13 4.12 9.82
N LEU A 128 0.79 3.26 10.29
CA LEU A 128 1.92 3.72 11.09
C LEU A 128 2.93 4.56 10.29
N ALA A 129 3.03 4.35 8.97
CA ALA A 129 3.95 5.06 8.10
C ALA A 129 3.37 6.37 7.54
N PHE A 130 2.10 6.37 7.14
CA PHE A 130 1.44 7.46 6.42
C PHE A 130 0.19 8.03 7.11
N GLY A 131 -0.12 7.57 8.33
CA GLY A 131 -1.18 8.14 9.16
C GLY A 131 -0.91 9.60 9.53
N GLY A 132 -1.98 10.38 9.73
CA GLY A 132 -1.91 11.78 10.11
C GLY A 132 -1.19 11.99 11.45
N ILE A 133 -0.62 13.19 11.64
CA ILE A 133 0.03 13.57 12.89
C ILE A 133 -1.00 14.32 13.75
N ASP A 134 -1.60 13.62 14.72
CA ASP A 134 -2.67 14.18 15.57
C ASP A 134 -2.13 14.92 16.82
N SER A 135 -0.84 14.77 17.14
CA SER A 135 -0.20 15.37 18.31
C SER A 135 1.31 15.49 18.14
N GLU A 136 1.93 16.51 18.75
CA GLU A 136 3.39 16.75 18.69
C GLU A 136 4.22 15.56 19.20
N ALA A 137 3.64 14.68 20.03
CA ALA A 137 4.28 13.45 20.52
C ALA A 137 4.43 12.35 19.46
N ASN A 138 3.68 12.40 18.35
CA ASN A 138 3.63 11.36 17.30
C ASN A 138 4.51 11.69 16.09
N MET A 139 5.57 12.50 16.26
CA MET A 139 6.48 12.83 15.16
C MET A 139 7.30 11.63 14.62
N PHE A 140 7.30 10.49 15.32
CA PHE A 140 8.06 9.30 14.96
C PHE A 140 7.21 8.16 14.38
N MET A 141 5.88 8.23 14.50
CA MET A 141 4.96 7.16 14.11
C MET A 141 3.59 7.78 13.82
N GLY A 142 2.96 7.39 12.70
CA GLY A 142 1.61 7.82 12.33
C GLY A 142 0.54 7.29 13.28
N ASN A 143 -0.72 7.58 12.95
CA ASN A 143 -1.88 7.13 13.71
C ASN A 143 -2.38 5.74 13.29
N LEU A 144 -3.48 5.27 13.88
CA LEU A 144 -4.10 3.96 13.60
C LEU A 144 -5.40 4.06 12.80
N ASP A 145 -5.65 5.21 12.16
CA ASP A 145 -6.92 5.45 11.46
C ASP A 145 -7.04 4.63 10.17
N TYR A 146 -5.90 4.32 9.53
CA TYR A 146 -5.83 3.52 8.30
C TYR A 146 -5.62 2.02 8.53
N VAL A 147 -5.83 1.55 9.76
CA VAL A 147 -5.77 0.12 10.08
C VAL A 147 -6.75 -0.66 9.20
N GLY A 148 -6.25 -1.72 8.56
CA GLY A 148 -7.06 -2.52 7.63
C GLY A 148 -7.48 -1.79 6.35
N PHE A 149 -6.81 -0.69 6.00
CA PHE A 149 -7.19 0.23 4.91
C PHE A 149 -8.54 0.92 5.11
N ASN A 150 -8.95 1.08 6.36
CA ASN A 150 -10.05 1.98 6.70
C ASN A 150 -9.71 3.42 6.26
N MET A 151 -10.68 4.17 5.74
CA MET A 151 -10.49 5.55 5.26
C MET A 151 -9.41 5.73 4.17
N VAL A 152 -9.07 4.66 3.44
CA VAL A 152 -8.18 4.70 2.26
C VAL A 152 -9.00 4.39 1.01
N SER A 153 -9.26 5.40 0.16
CA SER A 153 -10.05 5.21 -1.06
C SER A 153 -9.22 5.07 -2.34
N ALA A 154 -9.82 4.42 -3.34
CA ALA A 154 -9.39 4.48 -4.74
C ALA A 154 -9.98 5.68 -5.49
N TRP A 155 -10.87 6.45 -4.85
CA TRP A 155 -11.70 7.46 -5.50
C TRP A 155 -11.15 8.86 -5.36
N ALA A 156 -10.43 9.16 -4.26
CA ALA A 156 -9.82 10.44 -4.02
C ALA A 156 -8.29 10.33 -3.91
N PRO A 157 -7.55 11.35 -4.38
CA PRO A 157 -6.14 11.46 -4.10
C PRO A 157 -5.89 12.05 -2.70
N LEU A 158 -4.64 11.94 -2.22
CA LEU A 158 -4.18 12.59 -0.99
C LEU A 158 -3.86 14.07 -1.23
N GLY A 159 -4.20 14.92 -0.27
CA GLY A 159 -3.80 16.33 -0.18
C GLY A 159 -4.96 17.33 -0.11
N GLU A 160 -4.62 18.62 -0.06
CA GLU A 160 -5.59 19.70 0.13
C GLU A 160 -6.27 20.10 -1.19
N VAL A 161 -7.53 20.52 -1.10
CA VAL A 161 -8.31 21.02 -2.24
C VAL A 161 -7.75 22.34 -2.77
N GLY A 162 -7.61 22.45 -4.09
CA GLY A 162 -7.29 23.73 -4.72
C GLY A 162 -7.51 23.72 -6.23
N PRO A 163 -7.33 24.87 -6.89
CA PRO A 163 -7.52 24.97 -8.33
C PRO A 163 -6.48 24.14 -9.07
N CYS A 164 -6.88 23.47 -10.15
CA CYS A 164 -5.93 22.71 -10.98
C CYS A 164 -4.88 23.58 -11.68
N ALA A 165 -4.98 24.92 -11.64
CA ALA A 165 -4.18 25.88 -12.42
C ALA A 165 -2.64 25.78 -12.28
N ASP A 166 -2.12 25.38 -11.11
CA ASP A 166 -0.69 25.43 -10.80
C ASP A 166 -0.06 24.06 -10.46
N THR A 167 -0.77 22.94 -10.65
CA THR A 167 -0.22 21.61 -10.40
C THR A 167 0.80 21.21 -11.49
N TRP A 168 1.79 20.37 -11.16
CA TRP A 168 2.83 19.91 -12.09
C TRP A 168 2.25 19.29 -13.39
N SER A 169 1.03 18.74 -13.30
CA SER A 169 0.23 18.22 -14.42
C SER A 169 -0.15 19.29 -15.45
N ASN A 170 -0.35 20.56 -15.06
CA ASN A 170 -0.71 21.64 -15.99
C ASN A 170 0.41 22.04 -16.95
N ALA A 171 1.66 21.80 -16.59
CA ALA A 171 2.78 22.10 -17.48
C ALA A 171 2.89 21.10 -18.66
N TYR A 172 2.25 19.93 -18.57
CA TYR A 172 2.38 18.84 -19.53
C TYR A 172 1.06 18.25 -20.04
N GLN A 173 -0.09 18.67 -19.52
CA GLN A 173 -1.34 18.04 -19.90
C GLN A 173 -1.83 18.36 -21.32
N MET A 174 -2.12 17.26 -22.01
CA MET A 174 -3.08 17.18 -23.09
C MET A 174 -4.50 17.41 -22.51
N ASN A 175 -5.10 18.57 -22.80
CA ASN A 175 -6.55 18.82 -22.97
C ASN A 175 -7.64 18.32 -21.97
N GLU A 176 -7.37 17.84 -20.74
CA GLU A 176 -8.45 17.41 -19.81
C GLU A 176 -8.64 18.19 -18.49
N MET A 177 -7.65 18.91 -17.94
CA MET A 177 -7.89 19.82 -16.81
C MET A 177 -8.54 21.12 -17.29
N LYS A 178 -9.85 21.26 -17.12
CA LYS A 178 -10.56 22.50 -17.45
C LYS A 178 -10.40 23.51 -16.33
N ASP A 179 -10.29 24.78 -16.71
CA ASP A 179 -10.28 25.92 -15.79
C ASP A 179 -11.63 25.96 -15.05
N GLY A 180 -11.65 25.48 -13.80
CA GLY A 180 -12.87 25.27 -13.00
C GLY A 180 -12.93 23.97 -12.20
N ASP A 181 -12.07 22.99 -12.51
CA ASP A 181 -11.98 21.74 -11.75
C ASP A 181 -11.06 21.86 -10.52
N TYR A 182 -11.34 21.07 -9.48
CA TYR A 182 -10.53 21.00 -8.25
C TYR A 182 -9.55 19.82 -8.30
N CYS A 183 -8.29 20.10 -7.97
CA CYS A 183 -7.18 19.14 -7.90
C CYS A 183 -6.56 19.17 -6.50
N SER A 184 -5.91 18.07 -6.11
CA SER A 184 -5.09 18.07 -4.90
C SER A 184 -3.80 18.87 -5.09
N GLN A 185 -3.54 19.76 -4.14
CA GLN A 185 -2.36 20.64 -4.11
C GLN A 185 -1.19 20.06 -3.32
N GLY A 186 -1.32 18.83 -2.81
CA GLY A 186 -0.27 18.13 -2.06
C GLY A 186 0.48 17.13 -2.93
N TRP A 187 1.59 16.60 -2.42
CA TRP A 187 2.13 15.32 -2.94
C TRP A 187 1.45 14.18 -2.18
N PRO A 188 0.98 13.09 -2.83
CA PRO A 188 1.11 12.69 -4.25
C PRO A 188 -0.04 13.14 -5.20
N GLY A 189 -0.69 14.27 -4.95
CA GLY A 189 -1.44 15.08 -5.93
C GLY A 189 -2.54 14.38 -6.71
N THR A 190 -2.22 13.84 -7.87
CA THR A 190 -3.18 13.30 -8.85
C THR A 190 -3.31 11.77 -8.80
N VAL A 191 -2.65 11.13 -7.83
CA VAL A 191 -2.65 9.67 -7.67
C VAL A 191 -3.68 9.24 -6.63
N PRO A 192 -4.53 8.23 -6.92
CA PRO A 192 -5.46 7.68 -5.93
C PRO A 192 -4.75 7.25 -4.64
N HIS A 193 -5.35 7.55 -3.49
CA HIS A 193 -4.76 7.24 -2.19
C HIS A 193 -4.42 5.74 -2.05
N GLN A 194 -5.33 4.85 -2.43
CA GLN A 194 -5.08 3.41 -2.41
C GLN A 194 -3.92 2.99 -3.33
N LEU A 195 -3.80 3.59 -4.52
CA LEU A 195 -2.70 3.28 -5.43
C LEU A 195 -1.35 3.71 -4.85
N PHE A 196 -1.31 4.87 -4.20
CA PHE A 196 -0.13 5.32 -3.48
C PHE A 196 0.24 4.36 -2.33
N ALA A 197 -0.75 3.93 -1.53
CA ALA A 197 -0.54 2.96 -0.45
C ALA A 197 0.05 1.63 -0.96
N MET A 198 -0.41 1.16 -2.12
CA MET A 198 0.09 -0.05 -2.76
C MET A 198 1.49 0.13 -3.36
N PHE A 199 1.79 1.29 -3.95
CA PHE A 199 3.12 1.62 -4.41
C PHE A 199 4.13 1.59 -3.27
N GLN A 200 3.80 2.21 -2.13
CA GLN A 200 4.66 2.21 -0.94
C GLN A 200 4.82 0.81 -0.34
N ALA A 201 3.79 -0.03 -0.39
CA ALA A 201 3.87 -1.43 0.03
C ALA A 201 5.01 -2.20 -0.66
N THR A 202 5.31 -1.90 -1.93
CA THR A 202 6.39 -2.58 -2.65
C THR A 202 7.77 -2.29 -2.08
N PHE A 203 8.00 -1.09 -1.53
CA PHE A 203 9.22 -0.74 -0.81
C PHE A 203 9.27 -1.40 0.57
N ALA A 204 8.13 -1.52 1.26
CA ALA A 204 8.03 -2.24 2.52
C ALA A 204 8.36 -3.73 2.34
N ILE A 205 7.98 -4.30 1.20
CA ILE A 205 8.21 -5.71 0.89
C ILE A 205 9.68 -5.97 0.54
N ILE A 206 10.34 -5.10 -0.25
CA ILE A 206 11.71 -5.36 -0.71
C ILE A 206 12.75 -5.26 0.42
N THR A 207 12.51 -4.42 1.43
CA THR A 207 13.49 -4.16 2.49
C THR A 207 13.83 -5.40 3.34
N PRO A 208 12.88 -6.18 3.91
CA PRO A 208 13.23 -7.41 4.61
C PRO A 208 13.73 -8.50 3.67
N VAL A 209 13.36 -8.48 2.38
CA VAL A 209 13.91 -9.41 1.39
C VAL A 209 15.43 -9.19 1.20
N LEU A 210 15.90 -7.94 1.26
CA LEU A 210 17.33 -7.63 1.27
C LEU A 210 18.03 -8.14 2.54
N ILE A 211 17.37 -8.02 3.70
CA ILE A 211 17.92 -8.51 4.98
C ILE A 211 18.08 -10.03 4.97
N ILE A 212 17.12 -10.76 4.39
CA ILE A 212 17.22 -12.23 4.23
C ILE A 212 18.50 -12.59 3.50
N GLY A 213 18.85 -11.86 2.44
CA GLY A 213 20.05 -12.07 1.63
C GLY A 213 21.36 -12.10 2.42
N GLY A 214 21.48 -11.26 3.45
CA GLY A 214 22.66 -11.23 4.33
C GLY A 214 22.67 -12.32 5.41
N LEU A 215 21.50 -12.84 5.77
CA LEU A 215 21.32 -13.80 6.87
C LEU A 215 21.13 -15.25 6.40
N ILE A 216 21.29 -15.50 5.10
CA ILE A 216 21.12 -16.81 4.48
C ILE A 216 21.94 -17.87 5.22
N ASP A 217 21.31 -19.01 5.48
CA ASP A 217 21.87 -20.20 6.14
C ASP A 217 22.25 -20.05 7.63
N ARG A 218 21.99 -18.89 8.25
CA ARG A 218 22.38 -18.63 9.65
C ARG A 218 21.20 -18.43 10.61
N ILE A 219 19.97 -18.42 10.10
CA ILE A 219 18.77 -18.13 10.90
C ILE A 219 17.72 -19.24 10.81
N LYS A 220 16.96 -19.43 11.88
CA LYS A 220 15.79 -20.31 11.89
C LYS A 220 14.62 -19.59 11.24
N PHE A 221 13.82 -20.31 10.45
CA PHE A 221 12.64 -19.77 9.78
C PHE A 221 11.67 -19.06 10.74
N SER A 222 11.35 -19.66 11.89
CA SER A 222 10.46 -19.04 12.89
C SER A 222 11.04 -17.76 13.49
N ALA A 223 12.37 -17.65 13.61
CA ALA A 223 13.01 -16.44 14.09
C ALA A 223 12.96 -15.34 13.03
N LEU A 224 13.09 -15.70 11.74
CA LEU A 224 12.93 -14.76 10.62
C LEU A 224 11.52 -14.15 10.60
N MET A 225 10.47 -14.95 10.77
CA MET A 225 9.09 -14.44 10.75
C MET A 225 8.83 -13.38 11.83
N ILE A 226 9.25 -13.66 13.07
CA ILE A 226 9.11 -12.72 14.19
C ILE A 226 9.96 -11.48 13.96
N PHE A 227 11.19 -11.66 13.48
CA PHE A 227 12.08 -10.56 13.17
C PHE A 227 11.48 -9.63 12.11
N VAL A 228 10.97 -10.18 11.00
CA VAL A 228 10.37 -9.37 9.92
C VAL A 228 9.14 -8.61 10.41
N LEU A 229 8.27 -9.22 11.22
CA LEU A 229 7.09 -8.53 11.76
C LEU A 229 7.47 -7.37 12.69
N LEU A 230 8.41 -7.61 13.62
CA LEU A 230 8.85 -6.56 14.54
C LEU A 230 9.62 -5.46 13.82
N TRP A 231 10.52 -5.84 12.92
CA TRP A 231 11.33 -4.90 12.16
C TRP A 231 10.46 -4.07 11.22
N GLY A 232 9.50 -4.68 10.52
CA GLY A 232 8.55 -3.98 9.65
C GLY A 232 7.56 -3.08 10.39
N THR A 233 7.40 -3.24 11.71
CA THR A 233 6.48 -2.41 12.52
C THR A 233 7.21 -1.28 13.25
N PHE A 234 8.43 -1.52 13.73
CA PHE A 234 9.14 -0.58 14.61
C PHE A 234 10.36 0.09 13.96
N VAL A 235 10.77 -0.32 12.77
CA VAL A 235 12.02 0.15 12.15
C VAL A 235 11.82 0.62 10.71
N TYR A 236 11.12 -0.17 9.89
CA TYR A 236 10.73 0.25 8.54
C TYR A 236 9.72 1.40 8.63
#